data_AF-A0A956FK12-F1
#
_entry.id   AF-A0A956FK12-F1
#
_cell.length_a   1.000
_cell.length_b   1.000
_cell.length_c   1.000
_cell.angle_alpha   90.00
_cell.angle_beta   90.00
_cell.angle_gamma   90.00
#
_symmetry.space_group_name_H-M   'P 1'
#
loop_
_entity.id
_entity.type
_entity.pdbx_description
1 polymer ?
#
loop_
_entity_poly.entity_id
_entity_poly.type
_entity_poly.pdbx_seq_one_letter_code
_entity_poly.pdbx_strand_id
1 'polypeptide(L)'
;MEGRGCWGYAPPEVLDPVATRCAAALMALVTVPGCTRVTDRSRFEGPSEELEILATTPQPGETGVDPGIRIDLCMSGRIDPRSLDEVDATLSSGNAIMDSELSVQLVPWLEPGKDEPPLDTRGPWCDGSILSIQPQAELTPGAQFRLRMRPSAVGWAGESLSTEGPQWLTSEGADEPRYVLELTVDPTPSEEPPPLPGEGDPPPPAPTLRDLFEAGGPFDPARAQCSCHLDPDDPASELLDLSEPTRAYHDLLGSARLRDTGFPMVAPRDSSQSFLLHKLLREDDGDALFGVLGDPMPPEAPLPYADQLVIIQWIESGAAP
;
A
#
# COMPACT_ATOMS: atom_id res chain seq x y z
N MET A 1 17.17 34.05 -12.63
CA MET A 1 15.89 34.05 -13.37
C MET A 1 15.91 32.82 -14.23
N GLU A 2 15.56 31.68 -13.63
CA GLU A 2 15.44 30.39 -14.30
C GLU A 2 14.01 29.92 -14.03
N GLY A 3 13.26 29.72 -15.11
CA GLY A 3 11.84 29.40 -15.08
C GLY A 3 11.63 27.94 -14.73
N ARG A 4 10.76 27.68 -13.76
CA ARG A 4 10.17 26.37 -13.51
C ARG A 4 9.07 26.15 -14.56
N GLY A 5 9.22 25.13 -15.38
CA GLY A 5 8.17 24.65 -16.25
C GLY A 5 7.41 23.54 -15.53
N CYS A 6 6.14 23.78 -15.22
CA CYS A 6 5.20 22.76 -14.77
C CYS A 6 4.13 22.58 -15.86
N TRP A 7 3.76 21.32 -16.08
CA TRP A 7 3.05 20.79 -17.23
C TRP A 7 1.67 21.42 -17.47
N GLY A 8 1.40 21.77 -18.73
CA GLY A 8 0.08 22.21 -19.19
C GLY A 8 -0.72 21.04 -19.80
N TYR A 9 -1.92 20.80 -19.26
CA TYR A 9 -2.96 20.00 -19.93
C TYR A 9 -3.59 20.83 -21.06
N ALA A 10 -3.52 20.35 -22.31
CA ALA A 10 -4.23 20.94 -23.44
C ALA A 10 -5.65 20.31 -23.57
N PRO A 11 -6.74 21.09 -23.63
CA PRO A 11 -8.07 20.57 -23.93
C PRO A 11 -8.24 20.31 -25.45
N PRO A 12 -9.07 19.33 -25.86
CA PRO A 12 -9.30 19.05 -27.27
C PRO A 12 -10.17 20.13 -27.92
N GLU A 13 -9.70 20.65 -29.06
CA GLU A 13 -10.44 21.60 -29.89
C GLU A 13 -11.70 21.00 -30.49
N VAL A 14 -12.75 21.81 -30.46
CA VAL A 14 -14.05 21.66 -31.10
C VAL A 14 -13.89 21.82 -32.61
N LEU A 15 -14.38 20.85 -33.39
CA LEU A 15 -14.62 21.03 -34.83
C LEU A 15 -16.09 20.76 -35.14
N ASP A 16 -16.79 21.83 -35.52
CA ASP A 16 -18.14 21.84 -36.08
C ASP A 16 -18.07 22.03 -37.63
N PRO A 17 -19.18 21.84 -38.38
CA PRO A 17 -19.18 21.04 -39.60
C PRO A 17 -19.41 21.86 -40.89
N VAL A 18 -18.86 21.40 -42.03
CA VAL A 18 -19.32 21.83 -43.37
C VAL A 18 -19.30 20.67 -44.38
N ALA A 19 -20.47 20.05 -44.53
CA ALA A 19 -21.24 19.92 -45.77
C ALA A 19 -20.59 19.42 -47.11
N THR A 20 -21.13 18.29 -47.60
CA THR A 20 -21.78 18.14 -48.94
C THR A 20 -21.06 17.38 -50.08
N ARG A 21 -21.55 16.14 -50.29
CA ARG A 21 -22.04 15.47 -51.53
C ARG A 21 -21.15 14.54 -52.39
N CYS A 22 -21.84 13.44 -52.73
CA CYS A 22 -21.82 12.62 -53.96
C CYS A 22 -20.69 11.60 -54.14
N ALA A 23 -21.01 10.31 -54.01
CA ALA A 23 -21.23 9.42 -55.16
C ALA A 23 -21.51 7.97 -54.71
N ALA A 24 -22.21 7.24 -55.56
CA ALA A 24 -22.81 5.94 -55.32
C ALA A 24 -21.89 4.75 -55.62
N ALA A 25 -22.31 3.59 -55.07
CA ALA A 25 -22.17 2.23 -55.59
C ALA A 25 -20.80 1.52 -55.46
N LEU A 26 -20.75 0.46 -54.65
CA LEU A 26 -20.84 -0.94 -55.13
C LEU A 26 -20.89 -1.90 -53.93
N MET A 27 -21.81 -2.87 -53.98
CA MET A 27 -21.80 -4.02 -53.09
C MET A 27 -20.58 -4.90 -53.36
N ALA A 28 -19.77 -5.14 -52.34
CA ALA A 28 -18.90 -6.30 -52.27
C ALA A 28 -19.21 -7.04 -50.95
N LEU A 29 -19.72 -8.27 -51.08
CA LEU A 29 -19.78 -9.23 -49.98
C LEU A 29 -18.35 -9.45 -49.47
N VAL A 30 -18.06 -8.99 -48.26
CA VAL A 30 -16.90 -9.43 -47.49
C VAL A 30 -17.41 -10.32 -46.37
N THR A 31 -17.06 -11.58 -46.48
CA THR A 31 -17.20 -12.61 -45.45
C THR A 31 -16.60 -12.13 -44.12
N VAL A 32 -17.35 -12.32 -43.04
CA VAL A 32 -16.92 -12.08 -41.65
C VAL A 32 -15.78 -13.03 -41.26
N PRO A 33 -14.61 -12.56 -40.83
CA PRO A 33 -13.86 -13.21 -39.77
C PRO A 33 -14.22 -12.54 -38.44
N GLY A 34 -14.50 -13.38 -37.45
CA GLY A 34 -15.14 -13.03 -36.20
C GLY A 34 -14.41 -12.00 -35.36
N CYS A 35 -15.10 -11.57 -34.31
CA CYS A 35 -14.58 -10.87 -33.15
C CYS A 35 -13.14 -11.34 -32.88
N THR A 36 -12.17 -10.49 -33.17
CA THR A 36 -10.80 -10.69 -32.73
C THR A 36 -10.87 -10.83 -31.22
N ARG A 37 -10.64 -12.07 -30.77
CA ARG A 37 -10.36 -12.41 -29.38
C ARG A 37 -9.37 -11.37 -28.88
N VAL A 38 -9.79 -10.57 -27.91
CA VAL A 38 -8.85 -9.81 -27.08
C VAL A 38 -7.86 -10.86 -26.59
N THR A 39 -6.65 -10.83 -27.12
CA THR A 39 -5.58 -11.67 -26.63
C THR A 39 -5.27 -11.17 -25.23
N ASP A 40 -5.31 -12.04 -24.22
CA ASP A 40 -4.90 -11.80 -22.83
C ASP A 40 -3.39 -11.50 -22.68
N ARG A 41 -2.79 -10.90 -23.71
CA ARG A 41 -1.44 -10.36 -23.62
C ARG A 41 -1.59 -8.87 -23.42
N SER A 42 -1.35 -8.45 -22.17
CA SER A 42 -1.15 -7.06 -21.80
C SER A 42 -0.30 -6.37 -22.86
N ARG A 43 -0.76 -5.21 -23.32
CA ARG A 43 -0.06 -4.36 -24.30
C ARG A 43 1.17 -3.68 -23.69
N PHE A 44 1.30 -3.78 -22.37
CA PHE A 44 2.40 -3.24 -21.60
C PHE A 44 3.37 -4.39 -21.32
N GLU A 45 4.66 -4.19 -21.63
CA GLU A 45 5.71 -5.07 -21.08
C GLU A 45 5.47 -5.10 -19.57
N GLY A 46 5.14 -6.28 -19.04
CA GLY A 46 4.94 -6.45 -17.61
C GLY A 46 6.22 -6.06 -16.88
N PRO A 47 6.13 -5.65 -15.60
CA PRO A 47 7.31 -5.37 -14.79
C PRO A 47 8.29 -6.54 -14.90
N SER A 48 9.57 -6.23 -15.09
CA SER A 48 10.60 -7.22 -15.41
C SER A 48 11.03 -8.08 -14.21
N GLU A 49 10.58 -7.73 -13.01
CA GLU A 49 10.99 -8.36 -11.75
C GLU A 49 9.78 -8.98 -11.05
N GLU A 50 9.95 -10.19 -10.54
CA GLU A 50 8.94 -10.85 -9.71
C GLU A 50 8.97 -10.26 -8.30
N LEU A 51 7.83 -10.29 -7.61
CA LEU A 51 7.77 -9.95 -6.20
C LEU A 51 8.36 -11.10 -5.38
N GLU A 52 9.18 -10.84 -4.37
CA GLU A 52 9.80 -11.87 -3.53
C GLU A 52 9.49 -11.66 -2.05
N ILE A 53 9.49 -12.74 -1.27
CA ILE A 53 9.48 -12.67 0.21
C ILE A 53 10.93 -12.67 0.68
N LEU A 54 11.42 -11.52 1.12
CA LEU A 54 12.82 -11.31 1.50
C LEU A 54 13.11 -11.78 2.93
N ALA A 55 12.17 -11.58 3.85
CA ALA A 55 12.31 -11.94 5.25
C ALA A 55 10.95 -12.16 5.91
N THR A 56 10.93 -12.89 7.03
CA THR A 56 9.73 -13.06 7.86
C THR A 56 10.03 -12.88 9.33
N THR A 57 9.04 -12.39 10.06
CA THR A 57 8.98 -12.40 11.52
C THR A 57 7.66 -13.05 11.95
N PRO A 58 7.66 -14.19 12.65
CA PRO A 58 8.82 -14.96 13.08
C PRO A 58 9.59 -15.60 11.92
N GLN A 59 10.83 -16.01 12.19
CA GLN A 59 11.67 -16.75 11.26
C GLN A 59 11.18 -18.20 11.06
N PRO A 60 11.52 -18.86 9.94
CA PRO A 60 11.16 -20.25 9.72
C PRO A 60 11.72 -21.18 10.80
N GLY A 61 10.83 -21.92 11.47
CA GLY A 61 11.17 -22.85 12.55
C GLY A 61 11.39 -22.20 13.91
N GLU A 62 11.06 -20.91 14.07
CA GLU A 62 11.21 -20.20 15.33
C GLU A 62 10.37 -20.82 16.45
N THR A 63 10.91 -20.78 17.68
CA THR A 63 10.31 -21.39 18.88
C THR A 63 10.21 -20.36 19.99
N GLY A 64 9.22 -20.50 20.86
CA GLY A 64 8.99 -19.52 21.93
C GLY A 64 8.29 -18.27 21.41
N VAL A 65 7.50 -18.41 20.34
CA VAL A 65 6.73 -17.33 19.75
C VAL A 65 5.55 -16.98 20.66
N ASP A 66 5.24 -15.69 20.77
CA ASP A 66 4.11 -15.21 21.57
C ASP A 66 2.76 -15.74 21.03
N PRO A 67 1.79 -16.11 21.90
CA PRO A 67 0.46 -16.54 21.47
C PRO A 67 -0.33 -15.51 20.66
N GLY A 68 -0.10 -14.21 20.87
CA GLY A 68 -0.74 -13.09 20.16
C GLY A 68 0.02 -12.61 18.94
N ILE A 69 1.03 -13.36 18.46
CA ILE A 69 1.94 -12.94 17.40
C ILE A 69 1.22 -12.46 16.13
N ARG A 70 1.74 -11.37 15.57
CA ARG A 70 1.52 -10.97 14.17
C ARG A 70 2.64 -11.53 13.30
N ILE A 71 2.28 -12.22 12.21
CA ILE A 71 3.27 -12.74 11.27
C ILE A 71 3.47 -11.71 10.16
N ASP A 72 4.68 -11.16 10.05
CA ASP A 72 5.04 -10.14 9.07
C ASP A 72 5.98 -10.71 7.99
N LEU A 73 5.65 -10.49 6.73
CA LEU A 73 6.44 -10.85 5.55
C LEU A 73 6.97 -9.57 4.89
N CYS A 74 8.30 -9.42 4.82
CA CYS A 74 8.94 -8.33 4.08
C CYS A 74 8.99 -8.70 2.60
N MET A 75 8.38 -7.86 1.77
CA MET A 75 8.27 -8.06 0.33
C MET A 75 9.33 -7.23 -0.40
N SER A 76 9.84 -7.72 -1.53
CA SER A 76 10.84 -6.99 -2.33
C SER A 76 10.29 -5.71 -2.96
N GLY A 77 8.98 -5.63 -3.16
CA GLY A 77 8.30 -4.48 -3.75
C GLY A 77 7.02 -4.13 -3.01
N ARG A 78 6.25 -3.20 -3.57
CA ARG A 78 4.96 -2.77 -3.01
C ARG A 78 3.85 -3.69 -3.50
N ILE A 79 3.13 -4.33 -2.57
CA ILE A 79 1.93 -5.11 -2.88
C ILE A 79 0.81 -4.15 -3.30
N ASP A 80 0.04 -4.52 -4.32
CA ASP A 80 -1.27 -3.92 -4.59
C ASP A 80 -2.28 -4.42 -3.54
N PRO A 81 -2.79 -3.58 -2.63
CA PRO A 81 -3.73 -4.01 -1.59
C PRO A 81 -5.05 -4.54 -2.17
N ARG A 82 -5.37 -4.24 -3.44
CA ARG A 82 -6.56 -4.77 -4.14
C ARG A 82 -6.41 -6.23 -4.54
N SER A 83 -5.18 -6.76 -4.54
CA SER A 83 -4.89 -8.13 -4.98
C SER A 83 -5.12 -9.18 -3.89
N LEU A 84 -5.25 -8.77 -2.64
CA LEU A 84 -5.34 -9.67 -1.50
C LEU A 84 -6.78 -10.02 -1.15
N ASP A 85 -7.02 -11.30 -0.89
CA ASP A 85 -8.24 -11.83 -0.30
C ASP A 85 -7.92 -12.48 1.05
N GLU A 86 -8.79 -12.34 2.05
CA GLU A 86 -8.59 -12.85 3.41
C GLU A 86 -8.32 -14.38 3.44
N VAL A 87 -8.76 -15.11 2.41
CA VAL A 87 -8.57 -16.56 2.26
C VAL A 87 -7.18 -16.97 1.72
N ASP A 88 -6.31 -16.00 1.44
CA ASP A 88 -5.01 -16.26 0.81
C ASP A 88 -3.96 -16.79 1.77
N ALA A 89 -4.15 -16.58 3.08
CA ALA A 89 -3.35 -17.15 4.14
C ALA A 89 -4.21 -17.99 5.08
N THR A 90 -3.66 -19.11 5.52
CA THR A 90 -4.32 -19.97 6.51
C THR A 90 -3.30 -20.39 7.57
N LEU A 91 -3.70 -20.30 8.84
CA LEU A 91 -2.89 -20.79 9.95
C LEU A 91 -3.50 -22.08 10.49
N SER A 92 -2.66 -23.08 10.77
CA SER A 92 -3.15 -24.39 11.20
C SER A 92 -2.24 -25.06 12.21
N SER A 93 -2.82 -25.88 13.09
CA SER A 93 -2.11 -26.79 13.99
C SER A 93 -2.77 -28.17 13.96
N GLY A 94 -2.06 -29.18 13.48
CA GLY A 94 -2.63 -30.51 13.24
C GLY A 94 -3.83 -30.45 12.27
N ASN A 95 -5.03 -30.73 12.78
CA ASN A 95 -6.29 -30.65 12.01
C ASN A 95 -7.10 -29.37 12.29
N ALA A 96 -6.66 -28.52 13.22
CA ALA A 96 -7.31 -27.26 13.51
C ALA A 96 -6.83 -26.20 12.50
N ILE A 97 -7.78 -25.48 11.89
CA ILE A 97 -7.54 -24.33 11.02
C ILE A 97 -8.07 -23.11 11.77
N MET A 98 -7.32 -22.01 11.69
CA MET A 98 -7.67 -20.73 12.29
C MET A 98 -7.79 -19.70 11.18
N ASP A 99 -8.80 -18.84 11.33
CA ASP A 99 -8.98 -17.68 10.47
C ASP A 99 -7.93 -16.62 10.81
N SER A 100 -7.50 -15.89 9.78
CA SER A 100 -6.53 -14.81 9.90
C SER A 100 -6.97 -13.60 9.09
N GLU A 101 -6.64 -12.42 9.59
CA GLU A 101 -6.80 -11.16 8.89
C GLU A 101 -5.49 -10.80 8.17
N LEU A 102 -5.62 -10.27 6.95
CA LEU A 102 -4.50 -9.77 6.16
C LEU A 102 -4.51 -8.25 6.16
N SER A 103 -3.34 -7.65 6.34
CA SER A 103 -3.14 -6.21 6.18
C SER A 103 -1.83 -5.92 5.46
N VAL A 104 -1.77 -4.80 4.77
CA VAL A 104 -0.59 -4.36 4.02
C VAL A 104 -0.07 -3.05 4.58
N GLN A 105 1.23 -2.97 4.79
CA GLN A 105 1.93 -1.72 5.02
C GLN A 105 2.71 -1.40 3.74
N LEU A 106 2.22 -0.46 2.92
CA LEU A 106 2.93 -0.02 1.70
C LEU A 106 4.27 0.65 2.04
N VAL A 107 4.34 1.25 3.22
CA VAL A 107 5.54 1.73 3.87
C VAL A 107 5.55 1.08 5.25
N PRO A 108 6.60 0.34 5.60
CA PRO A 108 6.73 -0.23 6.95
C PRO A 108 6.60 0.87 7.99
N TRP A 109 5.63 0.79 8.88
CA TRP A 109 5.40 1.80 9.91
C TRP A 109 5.23 1.21 11.31
N LEU A 110 5.09 -0.12 11.39
CA LEU A 110 5.15 -0.89 12.63
C LEU A 110 6.47 -1.65 12.71
N GLU A 111 6.94 -1.89 13.94
CA GLU A 111 8.02 -2.84 14.15
C GLU A 111 7.58 -4.26 13.74
N PRO A 112 8.47 -5.07 13.16
CA PRO A 112 8.13 -6.43 12.75
C PRO A 112 7.70 -7.28 13.94
N GLY A 113 6.56 -7.93 13.81
CA GLY A 113 5.93 -8.75 14.85
C GLY A 113 5.33 -7.97 16.02
N LYS A 114 5.19 -6.64 15.91
CA LYS A 114 4.66 -5.79 16.99
C LYS A 114 3.64 -4.77 16.49
N ASP A 115 2.70 -4.38 17.35
CA ASP A 115 1.67 -3.38 17.05
C ASP A 115 2.09 -1.95 17.40
N GLU A 116 3.39 -1.71 17.59
CA GLU A 116 3.94 -0.41 17.95
C GLU A 116 4.78 0.18 16.81
N PRO A 117 4.73 1.50 16.59
CA PRO A 117 5.63 2.18 15.68
C PRO A 117 7.11 2.04 16.11
N PRO A 118 8.05 2.11 15.16
CA PRO A 118 9.47 2.00 15.47
C PRO A 118 9.95 3.13 16.36
N LEU A 119 10.77 2.77 17.36
CA LEU A 119 11.49 3.76 18.18
C LEU A 119 12.54 4.54 17.38
N ASP A 120 13.02 3.98 16.27
CA ASP A 120 14.01 4.58 15.37
C ASP A 120 13.39 4.89 14.00
N THR A 121 13.21 6.17 13.71
CA THR A 121 12.66 6.65 12.43
C THR A 121 13.74 6.84 11.36
N ARG A 122 14.94 6.27 11.52
CA ARG A 122 16.05 6.41 10.56
C ARG A 122 15.89 5.55 9.30
N GLY A 123 15.00 4.56 9.29
CA GLY A 123 14.68 3.79 8.10
C GLY A 123 13.75 2.61 8.37
N PRO A 124 13.09 2.08 7.33
CA PRO A 124 12.17 0.96 7.47
C PRO A 124 12.89 -0.38 7.68
N TRP A 125 12.17 -1.38 8.20
CA TRP A 125 12.64 -2.77 8.28
C TRP A 125 12.76 -3.43 6.91
N CYS A 126 11.91 -3.01 5.97
CA CYS A 126 11.79 -3.53 4.62
C CYS A 126 11.84 -2.36 3.63
N ASP A 127 12.55 -2.49 2.51
CA ASP A 127 12.53 -1.45 1.47
C ASP A 127 11.19 -1.44 0.70
N GLY A 128 10.59 -2.62 0.53
CA GLY A 128 9.26 -2.80 -0.05
C GLY A 128 8.13 -2.72 0.99
N SER A 129 7.05 -3.45 0.71
CA SER A 129 5.88 -3.51 1.60
C SER A 129 6.00 -4.63 2.64
N ILE A 130 5.18 -4.54 3.69
CA ILE A 130 4.96 -5.65 4.63
C ILE A 130 3.56 -6.21 4.41
N LEU A 131 3.47 -7.53 4.24
CA LEU A 131 2.22 -8.27 4.37
C LEU A 131 2.14 -8.85 5.79
N SER A 132 1.18 -8.38 6.57
CA SER A 132 0.92 -8.79 7.93
C SER A 132 -0.25 -9.77 7.98
N ILE A 133 -0.07 -10.88 8.69
CA ILE A 133 -1.07 -11.93 8.91
C ILE A 133 -1.33 -12.02 10.41
N GLN A 134 -2.53 -11.62 10.82
CA GLN A 134 -2.95 -11.63 12.22
C GLN A 134 -3.94 -12.78 12.48
N PRO A 135 -3.63 -13.72 13.38
CA PRO A 135 -4.61 -14.70 13.83
C PRO A 135 -5.81 -14.02 14.50
N GLN A 136 -7.04 -14.44 14.17
CA GLN A 136 -8.25 -13.89 14.82
C GLN A 136 -8.46 -14.37 16.26
N ALA A 137 -7.64 -15.32 16.72
CA ALA A 137 -7.63 -15.82 18.09
C ALA A 137 -6.20 -16.16 18.52
N GLU A 138 -5.93 -16.06 19.82
CA GLU A 138 -4.64 -16.44 20.40
C GLU A 138 -4.26 -17.88 20.05
N LEU A 139 -2.98 -18.09 19.75
CA LEU A 139 -2.43 -19.38 19.43
C LEU A 139 -2.30 -20.24 20.68
N THR A 140 -2.48 -21.55 20.53
CA THR A 140 -2.39 -22.48 21.66
C THR A 140 -0.95 -22.59 22.17
N PRO A 141 -0.68 -22.30 23.46
CA PRO A 141 0.66 -22.43 24.03
C PRO A 141 1.28 -23.81 23.84
N GLY A 142 2.55 -23.85 23.47
CA GLY A 142 3.33 -25.08 23.26
C GLY A 142 2.97 -25.87 22.00
N ALA A 143 2.00 -25.42 21.20
CA ALA A 143 1.65 -26.05 19.94
C ALA A 143 2.54 -25.55 18.78
N GLN A 144 2.77 -26.44 17.81
CA GLN A 144 3.35 -26.06 16.53
C GLN A 144 2.25 -25.60 15.59
N PHE A 145 2.48 -24.47 14.93
CA PHE A 145 1.62 -23.92 13.90
C PHE A 145 2.33 -23.89 12.55
N ARG A 146 1.53 -24.01 11.49
CA ARG A 146 1.95 -23.90 10.10
C ARG A 146 1.07 -22.88 9.39
N LEU A 147 1.69 -21.79 8.95
CA LEU A 147 1.12 -20.84 8.01
C LEU A 147 1.25 -21.42 6.60
N ARG A 148 0.19 -21.32 5.81
CA ARG A 148 0.17 -21.65 4.38
C ARG A 148 -0.42 -20.49 3.61
N MET A 149 0.33 -19.94 2.67
CA MET A 149 -0.09 -18.81 1.84
C MET A 149 -0.07 -19.19 0.35
N ARG A 150 -1.05 -18.69 -0.40
CA ARG A 150 -1.12 -18.81 -1.86
C ARG A 150 -0.25 -17.73 -2.52
N PRO A 151 0.25 -17.95 -3.75
CA PRO A 151 0.95 -16.91 -4.50
C PRO A 151 -0.04 -15.96 -5.20
N SER A 152 -1.02 -15.44 -4.46
CA SER A 152 -2.06 -14.56 -4.99
C SER A 152 -1.70 -13.08 -4.92
N ALA A 153 -0.81 -12.71 -4.00
CA ALA A 153 -0.34 -11.34 -3.88
C ALA A 153 0.33 -10.88 -5.19
N VAL A 154 -0.05 -9.69 -5.64
CA VAL A 154 0.49 -9.06 -6.85
C VAL A 154 1.15 -7.75 -6.44
N GLY A 155 2.30 -7.45 -7.02
CA GLY A 155 2.93 -6.14 -6.89
C GLY A 155 2.10 -5.04 -7.54
N TRP A 156 2.39 -3.80 -7.18
CA TRP A 156 1.62 -2.64 -7.61
C TRP A 156 1.56 -2.46 -9.14
N ALA A 157 2.63 -2.83 -9.86
CA ALA A 157 2.68 -2.78 -11.31
C ALA A 157 2.23 -4.08 -11.99
N GLY A 158 1.73 -5.06 -11.23
CA GLY A 158 1.28 -6.35 -11.74
C GLY A 158 2.31 -7.48 -11.63
N GLU A 159 3.36 -7.30 -10.82
CA GLU A 159 4.37 -8.31 -10.54
C GLU A 159 3.74 -9.55 -9.89
N SER A 160 3.97 -10.73 -10.44
CA SER A 160 3.58 -11.97 -9.76
C SER A 160 4.51 -12.25 -8.58
N LEU A 161 3.98 -12.86 -7.52
CA LEU A 161 4.81 -13.39 -6.44
C LEU A 161 5.64 -14.58 -6.91
N SER A 162 6.96 -14.45 -6.80
CA SER A 162 7.90 -15.52 -7.08
C SER A 162 7.64 -16.70 -6.17
N THR A 163 7.57 -17.87 -6.78
CA THR A 163 7.42 -19.15 -6.09
C THR A 163 8.75 -19.91 -6.03
N GLU A 164 9.83 -19.22 -6.38
CA GLU A 164 11.19 -19.71 -6.21
C GLU A 164 11.62 -19.50 -4.75
N GLY A 165 12.12 -20.55 -4.10
CA GLY A 165 12.64 -20.44 -2.75
C GLY A 165 12.36 -21.67 -1.88
N PRO A 166 13.08 -21.81 -0.76
CA PRO A 166 13.02 -23.01 0.07
C PRO A 166 11.71 -23.17 0.85
N GLN A 167 10.95 -22.08 1.04
CA GLN A 167 9.68 -22.09 1.76
C GLN A 167 8.47 -22.32 0.83
N TRP A 168 8.69 -22.30 -0.48
CA TRP A 168 7.65 -22.63 -1.47
C TRP A 168 7.62 -24.14 -1.69
N LEU A 169 6.51 -24.77 -1.29
CA LEU A 169 6.32 -26.21 -1.39
C LEU A 169 5.17 -26.52 -2.33
N THR A 170 5.39 -27.46 -3.24
CA THR A 170 4.34 -28.09 -4.04
C THR A 170 4.07 -29.47 -3.45
N SER A 171 2.89 -29.64 -2.84
CA SER A 171 2.49 -30.94 -2.28
C SER A 171 2.20 -31.95 -3.40
N GLU A 172 2.44 -33.23 -3.16
CA GLU A 172 2.13 -34.29 -4.12
C GLU A 172 0.62 -34.31 -4.41
N GLY A 173 0.24 -34.05 -5.67
CA GLY A 173 -1.17 -33.95 -6.10
C GLY A 173 -1.82 -32.58 -5.91
N ALA A 174 -1.09 -31.55 -5.47
CA ALA A 174 -1.54 -30.16 -5.52
C ALA A 174 -1.02 -29.50 -6.81
N ASP A 175 -1.91 -28.78 -7.49
CA ASP A 175 -1.58 -28.08 -8.75
C ASP A 175 -0.86 -26.74 -8.52
N GLU A 176 -0.87 -26.22 -7.29
CA GLU A 176 -0.36 -24.88 -6.98
C GLU A 176 0.66 -24.90 -5.83
N PRO A 177 1.78 -24.15 -5.96
CA PRO A 177 2.73 -23.97 -4.88
C PRO A 177 2.09 -23.20 -3.71
N ARG A 178 2.62 -23.44 -2.51
CA ARG A 178 2.22 -22.74 -1.29
C ARG A 178 3.47 -22.34 -0.52
N TYR A 179 3.48 -21.11 -0.02
CA TYR A 179 4.47 -20.68 0.94
C TYR A 179 4.13 -21.31 2.28
N VAL A 180 5.12 -21.91 2.94
CA VAL A 180 4.93 -22.62 4.20
C VAL A 180 5.90 -22.07 5.23
N LEU A 181 5.36 -21.59 6.36
CA LEU A 181 6.14 -21.16 7.51
C LEU A 181 5.70 -21.96 8.74
N GLU A 182 6.66 -22.59 9.42
CA GLU A 182 6.40 -23.33 10.66
C GLU A 182 6.96 -22.56 11.86
N LEU A 183 6.19 -22.54 12.96
CA LEU A 183 6.58 -21.87 14.21
C LEU A 183 6.05 -22.66 15.41
N THR A 184 6.68 -22.49 16.57
CA THR A 184 6.26 -23.12 17.84
C THR A 184 5.99 -22.05 18.90
N VAL A 185 4.76 -22.03 19.42
CA VAL A 185 4.31 -21.08 20.44
C VAL A 185 4.96 -21.43 21.78
N ASP A 186 5.33 -20.43 22.56
CA ASP A 186 5.86 -20.61 23.92
C ASP A 186 4.89 -21.48 24.76
N PRO A 187 5.33 -22.60 25.35
CA PRO A 187 4.51 -23.40 26.26
C PRO A 187 4.21 -22.69 27.59
N THR A 188 5.02 -21.71 27.96
CA THR A 188 4.90 -20.92 29.18
C THR A 188 5.00 -19.45 28.81
N PRO A 189 4.02 -18.92 28.05
CA PRO A 189 4.03 -17.50 27.73
C PRO A 189 4.10 -16.72 29.03
N SER A 190 4.88 -15.65 29.04
CA SER A 190 4.98 -14.81 30.23
C SER A 190 3.57 -14.30 30.57
N GLU A 191 3.00 -14.78 31.68
CA GLU A 191 1.71 -14.27 32.19
C GLU A 191 1.81 -12.82 32.63
N GLU A 192 3.04 -12.35 32.87
CA GLU A 192 3.33 -10.94 33.07
C GLU A 192 3.06 -10.26 31.72
N PRO A 193 2.01 -9.42 31.62
CA PRO A 193 1.85 -8.58 30.45
C PRO A 193 3.21 -7.89 30.24
N PRO A 194 3.67 -7.70 28.99
CA PRO A 194 4.80 -6.81 28.77
C PRO A 194 4.53 -5.56 29.62
N PRO A 195 5.49 -5.09 30.44
CA PRO A 195 5.25 -3.94 31.30
C PRO A 195 4.64 -2.88 30.40
N LEU A 196 3.45 -2.37 30.77
CA LEU A 196 2.81 -1.32 30.00
C LEU A 196 3.90 -0.30 29.67
N PRO A 197 4.08 0.10 28.40
CA PRO A 197 5.05 1.14 28.08
C PRO A 197 4.70 2.33 28.97
N GLY A 198 5.52 2.55 30.00
CA GLY A 198 5.21 3.48 31.07
C GLY A 198 4.33 2.96 32.22
N GLU A 199 4.90 2.19 33.17
CA GLU A 199 4.64 2.50 34.60
C GLU A 199 5.13 3.92 35.01
N GLY A 200 5.63 4.71 34.03
CA GLY A 200 5.47 6.16 33.95
C GLY A 200 5.03 6.57 32.53
N ASP A 201 3.81 7.10 32.43
CA ASP A 201 3.18 7.78 31.28
C ASP A 201 2.42 6.92 30.24
N PRO A 202 1.16 7.29 29.90
CA PRO A 202 0.39 6.65 28.84
C PRO A 202 1.10 6.83 27.48
N PRO A 203 0.84 5.93 26.49
CA PRO A 203 1.37 6.10 25.16
C PRO A 203 1.00 7.48 24.61
N PRO A 204 1.90 8.11 23.84
CA PRO A 204 1.62 9.42 23.27
C PRO A 204 0.32 9.34 22.45
N PRO A 205 -0.52 10.39 22.51
CA PRO A 205 -1.72 10.42 21.67
C PRO A 205 -1.32 10.32 20.21
N ALA A 206 -2.14 9.63 19.41
CA ALA A 206 -1.96 9.59 17.97
C ALA A 206 -1.99 11.01 17.37
N PRO A 207 -1.22 11.28 16.31
CA PRO A 207 -1.18 12.60 15.69
C PRO A 207 -2.54 12.95 15.09
N THR A 208 -2.93 14.21 15.22
CA THR A 208 -4.07 14.85 14.56
C THR A 208 -3.63 15.55 13.28
N LEU A 209 -4.58 15.94 12.43
CA LEU A 209 -4.28 16.71 11.23
C LEU A 209 -3.62 18.04 11.60
N ARG A 210 -4.03 18.67 12.71
CA ARG A 210 -3.36 19.86 13.24
C ARG A 210 -1.87 19.63 13.51
N ASP A 211 -1.50 18.46 14.03
CA ASP A 211 -0.11 18.14 14.33
C ASP A 211 0.75 18.07 13.05
N LEU A 212 0.15 17.65 11.92
CA LEU A 212 0.82 17.64 10.62
C LEU A 212 1.20 19.05 10.12
N PHE A 213 0.51 20.09 10.60
CA PHE A 213 0.73 21.50 10.24
C PHE A 213 1.62 22.26 11.24
N GLU A 214 2.08 21.61 12.32
CA GLU A 214 3.04 22.23 13.22
C GLU A 214 4.35 22.57 12.50
N ALA A 215 5.13 23.50 13.06
CA ALA A 215 6.37 23.95 12.43
C ALA A 215 7.35 22.78 12.20
N GLY A 216 7.77 22.59 10.96
CA GLY A 216 8.59 21.46 10.53
C GLY A 216 7.81 20.18 10.19
N GLY A 217 6.50 20.13 10.43
CA GLY A 217 5.63 19.00 10.09
C GLY A 217 5.49 18.79 8.58
N PRO A 218 4.90 17.66 8.15
CA PRO A 218 4.78 17.30 6.73
C PRO A 218 3.94 18.29 5.91
N PHE A 219 2.95 18.94 6.54
CA PHE A 219 2.05 19.92 5.93
C PHE A 219 2.30 21.35 6.44
N ASP A 220 3.46 21.63 7.04
CA ASP A 220 3.84 22.99 7.43
C ASP A 220 3.84 23.93 6.20
N PRO A 221 2.97 24.96 6.16
CA PRO A 221 2.89 25.90 5.04
C PRO A 221 4.20 26.69 4.81
N ALA A 222 5.11 26.73 5.77
CA ALA A 222 6.42 27.35 5.61
C ALA A 222 7.41 26.48 4.81
N ARG A 223 7.12 25.18 4.61
CA ARG A 223 7.98 24.28 3.83
C ARG A 223 7.76 24.49 2.34
N ALA A 224 8.86 24.58 1.60
CA ALA A 224 8.84 24.79 0.15
C ALA A 224 8.05 23.70 -0.60
N GLN A 225 8.04 22.47 -0.09
CA GLN A 225 7.30 21.34 -0.66
C GLN A 225 5.77 21.53 -0.68
N CYS A 226 5.24 22.44 0.15
CA CYS A 226 3.80 22.71 0.22
C CYS A 226 3.40 23.90 -0.67
N SER A 227 4.34 24.65 -1.26
CA SER A 227 4.04 25.96 -1.88
C SER A 227 2.99 25.91 -2.99
N CYS A 228 2.93 24.82 -3.78
CA CYS A 228 1.96 24.67 -4.85
C CYS A 228 0.53 24.51 -4.32
N HIS A 229 0.37 24.07 -3.07
CA HIS A 229 -0.92 23.91 -2.39
C HIS A 229 -1.35 25.18 -1.63
N LEU A 230 -0.54 26.25 -1.70
CA LEU A 230 -0.80 27.54 -1.04
C LEU A 230 -1.13 28.67 -2.02
N ASP A 231 -0.68 28.54 -3.27
CA ASP A 231 -0.93 29.52 -4.31
C ASP A 231 -2.34 29.31 -4.88
N PRO A 232 -3.29 30.24 -4.67
CA PRO A 232 -4.66 30.09 -5.16
C PRO A 232 -4.78 30.10 -6.69
N ASP A 233 -3.73 30.52 -7.40
CA ASP A 233 -3.68 30.46 -8.87
C ASP A 233 -3.05 29.15 -9.38
N ASP A 234 -2.49 28.30 -8.49
CA ASP A 234 -1.96 26.98 -8.83
C ASP A 234 -3.09 25.93 -8.79
N PRO A 235 -3.30 25.14 -9.86
CA PRO A 235 -4.29 24.07 -9.90
C PRO A 235 -4.17 23.04 -8.77
N ALA A 236 -2.99 22.88 -8.16
CA ALA A 236 -2.80 21.99 -7.02
C ALA A 236 -3.57 22.46 -5.78
N SER A 237 -3.71 23.78 -5.58
CA SER A 237 -4.49 24.35 -4.47
C SER A 237 -6.01 24.12 -4.62
N GLU A 238 -6.52 24.03 -5.85
CA GLU A 238 -7.93 23.69 -6.13
C GLU A 238 -8.24 22.22 -5.82
N LEU A 239 -7.23 21.35 -5.90
CA LEU A 239 -7.37 19.92 -5.64
C LEU A 239 -7.14 19.56 -4.17
N LEU A 240 -6.25 20.30 -3.50
CA LEU A 240 -5.90 20.15 -2.10
C LEU A 240 -5.30 21.47 -1.57
N ASP A 241 -6.04 22.18 -0.73
CA ASP A 241 -5.58 23.40 -0.04
C ASP A 241 -4.86 23.03 1.27
N LEU A 242 -3.53 23.20 1.30
CA LEU A 242 -2.69 22.98 2.49
C LEU A 242 -2.34 24.28 3.22
N SER A 243 -3.15 25.34 3.07
CA SER A 243 -2.90 26.61 3.77
C SER A 243 -3.25 26.58 5.25
N GLU A 244 -4.23 25.77 5.65
CA GLU A 244 -4.64 25.59 7.03
C GLU A 244 -5.30 24.23 7.27
N PRO A 245 -5.22 23.67 8.50
CA PRO A 245 -5.76 22.33 8.80
C PRO A 245 -7.24 22.16 8.46
N THR A 246 -8.07 23.18 8.71
CA THR A 246 -9.52 23.08 8.48
C THR A 246 -9.87 22.95 7.00
N ARG A 247 -9.13 23.62 6.11
CA ARG A 247 -9.34 23.48 4.66
C ARG A 247 -8.82 22.15 4.15
N ALA A 248 -7.60 21.79 4.55
CA ALA A 248 -7.02 20.51 4.21
C ALA A 248 -7.91 19.35 4.66
N TYR A 249 -8.52 19.42 5.85
CA TYR A 249 -9.47 18.42 6.32
C TYR A 249 -10.62 18.20 5.32
N HIS A 250 -11.20 19.29 4.83
CA HIS A 250 -12.30 19.23 3.88
C HIS A 250 -11.87 18.61 2.54
N ASP A 251 -10.66 18.89 2.07
CA ASP A 251 -10.18 18.37 0.79
C ASP A 251 -9.67 16.92 0.89
N LEU A 252 -9.08 16.56 2.03
CA LEU A 252 -8.57 15.21 2.32
C LEU A 252 -9.67 14.21 2.63
N LEU A 253 -10.69 14.61 3.39
CA LEU A 253 -11.72 13.72 3.93
C LEU A 253 -13.16 14.08 3.50
N GLY A 254 -13.39 15.30 3.00
CA GLY A 254 -14.74 15.77 2.66
C GLY A 254 -15.31 15.16 1.37
N SER A 255 -14.50 14.47 0.57
CA SER A 255 -14.93 13.80 -0.65
C SER A 255 -14.69 12.29 -0.59
N ALA A 256 -15.77 11.51 -0.70
CA ALA A 256 -15.70 10.05 -0.87
C ALA A 256 -15.42 9.63 -2.33
N ARG A 257 -15.12 10.58 -3.23
CA ARG A 257 -14.85 10.27 -4.63
C ARG A 257 -13.55 9.48 -4.74
N LEU A 258 -13.63 8.33 -5.40
CA LEU A 258 -12.47 7.51 -5.72
C LEU A 258 -11.56 8.24 -6.70
N ARG A 259 -10.26 8.13 -6.44
CA ARG A 259 -9.18 8.60 -7.31
C ARG A 259 -8.83 7.49 -8.32
N ASP A 260 -7.84 7.75 -9.15
CA ASP A 260 -7.35 6.88 -10.22
C ASP A 260 -6.89 5.50 -9.75
N THR A 261 -6.40 5.38 -8.51
CA THR A 261 -6.07 4.08 -7.89
C THR A 261 -7.29 3.28 -7.43
N GLY A 262 -8.49 3.87 -7.49
CA GLY A 262 -9.73 3.27 -6.98
C GLY A 262 -10.00 3.55 -5.51
N PHE A 263 -9.19 4.39 -4.86
CA PHE A 263 -9.25 4.70 -3.43
C PHE A 263 -9.61 6.17 -3.16
N PRO A 264 -10.22 6.52 -2.01
CA PRO A 264 -10.45 7.91 -1.63
C PRO A 264 -9.13 8.64 -1.37
N MET A 265 -9.18 9.97 -1.24
CA MET A 265 -8.00 10.78 -0.90
C MET A 265 -7.35 10.30 0.40
N VAL A 266 -8.14 10.12 1.46
CA VAL A 266 -7.75 9.47 2.71
C VAL A 266 -8.80 8.42 3.06
N ALA A 267 -8.36 7.21 3.39
CA ALA A 267 -9.17 6.13 3.95
C ALA A 267 -8.80 5.98 5.44
N PRO A 268 -9.62 6.52 6.37
CA PRO A 268 -9.34 6.42 7.80
C PRO A 268 -9.19 4.95 8.24
N ARG A 269 -8.15 4.66 9.03
CA ARG A 269 -7.77 3.32 9.52
C ARG A 269 -7.28 2.35 8.45
N ASP A 270 -6.95 2.86 7.26
CA ASP A 270 -6.33 2.07 6.21
C ASP A 270 -5.44 2.95 5.32
N SER A 271 -4.18 3.10 5.74
CA SER A 271 -3.20 3.87 4.99
C SER A 271 -2.87 3.24 3.63
N SER A 272 -2.94 1.91 3.52
CA SER A 272 -2.70 1.18 2.27
C SER A 272 -3.79 1.46 1.22
N GLN A 273 -4.98 1.86 1.65
CA GLN A 273 -6.09 2.25 0.79
C GLN A 273 -6.28 3.78 0.72
N SER A 274 -5.25 4.56 1.03
CA SER A 274 -5.30 6.01 0.98
C SER A 274 -4.53 6.55 -0.23
N PHE A 275 -5.23 7.20 -1.17
CA PHE A 275 -4.59 7.78 -2.36
C PHE A 275 -3.50 8.79 -2.01
N LEU A 276 -3.65 9.54 -0.91
CA LEU A 276 -2.61 10.42 -0.40
C LEU A 276 -1.28 9.68 -0.26
N LEU A 277 -1.26 8.49 0.36
CA LEU A 277 -0.05 7.71 0.51
C LEU A 277 0.49 7.28 -0.87
N HIS A 278 -0.38 6.78 -1.76
CA HIS A 278 0.04 6.38 -3.12
C HIS A 278 0.71 7.52 -3.88
N LYS A 279 0.22 8.75 -3.69
CA LYS A 279 0.76 9.94 -4.34
C LYS A 279 2.11 10.38 -3.76
N LEU A 280 2.40 10.02 -2.51
CA LEU A 280 3.67 10.31 -1.83
C LEU A 280 4.77 9.30 -2.17
N LEU A 281 4.39 8.11 -2.62
CA LEU A 281 5.31 7.03 -2.92
C LEU A 281 5.89 7.12 -4.33
N ARG A 282 7.10 6.59 -4.47
CA ARG A 282 7.90 6.62 -5.70
C ARG A 282 8.52 5.26 -5.97
N GLU A 283 8.55 4.84 -7.22
CA GLU A 283 9.34 3.68 -7.62
C GLU A 283 10.84 3.96 -7.50
N ASP A 284 11.67 2.94 -7.69
CA ASP A 284 13.13 3.03 -7.50
C ASP A 284 13.81 4.01 -8.47
N ASP A 285 13.22 4.26 -9.63
CA ASP A 285 13.66 5.27 -10.60
C ASP A 285 13.22 6.70 -10.23
N GLY A 286 12.41 6.84 -9.18
CA GLY A 286 11.89 8.10 -8.67
C GLY A 286 10.54 8.52 -9.25
N ASP A 287 9.97 7.77 -10.19
CA ASP A 287 8.68 8.07 -10.80
C ASP A 287 7.50 7.73 -9.86
N ALA A 288 6.30 8.20 -10.19
CA ALA A 288 5.10 7.84 -9.44
C ALA A 288 4.81 6.33 -9.55
N LEU A 289 4.11 5.79 -8.54
CA LEU A 289 3.65 4.41 -8.59
C LEU A 289 2.86 4.12 -9.89
N PHE A 290 3.02 2.92 -10.42
CA PHE A 290 2.30 2.52 -11.63
C PHE A 290 0.78 2.77 -11.51
N GLY A 291 0.19 3.43 -12.51
CA GLY A 291 -1.25 3.75 -12.52
C GLY A 291 -1.67 4.94 -11.65
N VAL A 292 -0.76 5.56 -10.88
CA VAL A 292 -1.00 6.85 -10.23
C VAL A 292 -0.83 7.97 -11.26
N LEU A 293 -1.86 8.78 -11.47
CA LEU A 293 -1.86 9.84 -12.47
C LEU A 293 -1.07 11.07 -12.01
N GLY A 294 -0.16 11.53 -12.88
CA GLY A 294 0.69 12.70 -12.68
C GLY A 294 1.90 12.43 -11.78
N ASP A 295 2.78 13.42 -11.66
CA ASP A 295 4.05 13.30 -10.93
C ASP A 295 3.84 12.99 -9.43
N PRO A 296 4.76 12.23 -8.79
CA PRO A 296 4.69 11.97 -7.36
C PRO A 296 4.84 13.28 -6.57
N MET A 297 4.28 13.33 -5.38
CA MET A 297 4.30 14.53 -4.51
C MET A 297 5.17 14.31 -3.27
N PRO A 298 5.92 15.31 -2.81
CA PRO A 298 6.28 16.54 -3.52
C PRO A 298 7.11 16.23 -4.78
N PRO A 299 7.08 17.06 -5.84
CA PRO A 299 7.66 16.70 -7.12
C PRO A 299 9.20 16.66 -7.11
N GLU A 300 9.85 17.55 -6.38
CA GLU A 300 11.31 17.67 -6.37
C GLU A 300 12.03 16.55 -5.60
N ALA A 301 11.45 16.06 -4.50
CA ALA A 301 12.06 15.04 -3.66
C ALA A 301 10.99 14.30 -2.84
N PRO A 302 11.22 13.01 -2.51
CA PRO A 302 10.34 12.28 -1.60
C PRO A 302 10.30 12.92 -0.21
N LEU A 303 9.17 12.76 0.48
CA LEU A 303 9.11 13.09 1.89
C LEU A 303 10.10 12.22 2.70
N PRO A 304 10.77 12.79 3.71
CA PRO A 304 11.50 12.01 4.70
C PRO A 304 10.62 10.89 5.28
N TYR A 305 11.22 9.72 5.53
CA TYR A 305 10.49 8.58 6.09
C TYR A 305 9.75 8.92 7.39
N ALA A 306 10.37 9.71 8.28
CA ALA A 306 9.71 10.20 9.50
C ALA A 306 8.43 11.02 9.21
N ASP A 307 8.44 11.87 8.17
CA ASP A 307 7.26 12.64 7.76
C ASP A 307 6.15 11.71 7.24
N GLN A 308 6.52 10.67 6.47
CA GLN A 308 5.58 9.65 6.01
C GLN A 308 4.96 8.88 7.18
N LEU A 309 5.76 8.51 8.19
CA LEU A 309 5.28 7.80 9.38
C LEU A 309 4.21 8.60 10.13
N VAL A 310 4.41 9.92 10.31
CA VAL A 310 3.41 10.74 11.02
C VAL A 310 2.10 10.83 10.22
N ILE A 311 2.17 10.94 8.88
CA ILE A 311 0.98 10.90 8.02
C ILE A 311 0.27 9.54 8.14
N ILE A 312 1.03 8.44 8.06
CA ILE A 312 0.47 7.08 8.16
C ILE A 312 -0.19 6.88 9.52
N GLN A 313 0.48 7.22 10.62
CA GLN A 313 -0.09 7.13 11.96
C GLN A 313 -1.36 7.97 12.13
N TRP A 314 -1.41 9.17 11.52
CA TRP A 314 -2.62 9.98 11.50
C TRP A 314 -3.76 9.26 10.77
N ILE A 315 -3.50 8.67 9.60
CA ILE A 315 -4.51 7.91 8.85
C ILE A 315 -4.98 6.70 9.65
N GLU A 316 -4.05 5.89 10.15
CA GLU A 316 -4.29 4.62 10.86
C GLU A 316 -5.06 4.84 12.17
N SER A 317 -4.82 5.97 12.84
CA SER A 317 -5.58 6.37 14.05
C SER A 317 -6.98 6.91 13.75
N GLY A 318 -7.39 6.96 12.47
CA GLY A 318 -8.72 7.38 12.05
C GLY A 318 -8.80 8.80 11.51
N ALA A 319 -7.67 9.41 11.15
CA ALA A 319 -7.57 10.68 10.45
C ALA A 319 -8.27 11.84 11.18
N ALA A 320 -8.00 11.99 12.48
CA ALA A 320 -8.63 13.02 13.32
C ALA A 320 -8.25 14.46 12.88
N PRO A 321 -9.17 15.44 12.96
CA PRO A 321 -8.91 16.84 12.58
C PRO A 321 -7.92 17.57 13.50
#